data_AF-A0A0D8XWZ1-F1
#
_entry.id   AF-A0A0D8XWZ1-F1
#
_cell.length_a   1.000
_cell.length_b   1.000
_cell.length_c   1.000
_cell.angle_alpha   90.00
_cell.angle_beta   90.00
_cell.angle_gamma   90.00
#
_symmetry.space_group_name_H-M   'P 1'
#
loop_
_entity.id
_entity.type
_entity.pdbx_description
1 polymer ?
#
loop_
_entity_poly.entity_id
_entity_poly.type
_entity_poly.pdbx_seq_one_letter_code
_entity_poly.pdbx_strand_id
1 'polypeptide(L)'
;MAGVVVTLVEILLCLLSVYGLFRNLHLFGSSYLFWFVLGILSVIVIFVAIALMLYAIKTEKARWLIPHLSAQVFLILFLIIVAIVVSILLLFSANQGIRNLLGVYDYYISDESTFWLGIMIIVIYLMVAILEVFFLIIVWRLYKHLKNYSRINHFSDDKNIHWQNVNGPPKDNAHGSPAMGDVYPYGQERTQIL
;
A
#
# COMPACT_ATOMS: atom_id res chain seq x y z
N MET A 1 -13.77 -4.42 2.70
CA MET A 1 -13.30 -4.89 4.03
C MET A 1 -11.77 -4.91 4.12
N ALA A 2 -11.05 -5.56 3.21
CA ALA A 2 -9.58 -5.64 3.24
C ALA A 2 -8.86 -4.27 3.32
N GLY A 3 -9.29 -3.26 2.55
CA GLY A 3 -8.69 -1.91 2.62
C GLY A 3 -8.84 -1.22 3.98
N VAL A 4 -9.94 -1.46 4.69
CA VAL A 4 -10.18 -0.90 6.03
C VAL A 4 -9.25 -1.52 7.06
N VAL A 5 -9.00 -2.84 6.95
CA VAL A 5 -8.04 -3.54 7.80
C VAL A 5 -6.64 -2.97 7.61
N VAL A 6 -6.22 -2.74 6.35
CA VAL A 6 -4.91 -2.13 6.05
C VAL A 6 -4.80 -0.74 6.69
N THR A 7 -5.83 0.09 6.51
CA THR A 7 -5.83 1.45 7.10
C THR A 7 -5.70 1.40 8.62
N LEU A 8 -6.41 0.47 9.28
CA LEU A 8 -6.38 0.35 10.74
C LEU A 8 -4.97 -0.06 11.22
N VAL A 9 -4.36 -1.04 10.55
CA VAL A 9 -3.01 -1.48 10.93
C VAL A 9 -1.96 -0.41 10.62
N GLU A 10 -2.08 0.32 9.52
CA GLU A 10 -1.18 1.43 9.20
C GLU A 10 -1.29 2.58 10.20
N ILE A 11 -2.51 2.90 10.67
CA ILE A 11 -2.68 3.88 11.75
C ILE A 11 -1.97 3.38 13.01
N LEU A 12 -2.09 2.10 13.35
CA LEU A 12 -1.41 1.52 14.51
C LEU A 12 0.12 1.57 14.37
N LEU A 13 0.66 1.24 13.20
CA LEU A 13 2.09 1.34 12.90
C LEU A 13 2.58 2.79 12.92
N CYS A 14 1.77 3.73 12.44
CA CYS A 14 2.06 5.16 12.49
C CYS A 14 2.10 5.66 13.94
N LEU A 15 1.17 5.23 14.79
CA LEU A 15 1.21 5.53 16.23
C LEU A 15 2.46 4.93 16.88
N LEU A 16 2.83 3.69 16.52
CA LEU A 16 4.05 3.05 17.00
C LEU A 16 5.31 3.81 16.56
N SER A 17 5.36 4.29 15.31
CA SER A 17 6.49 5.06 14.80
C SER A 17 6.62 6.41 15.50
N VAL A 18 5.49 7.09 15.74
CA VAL A 18 5.46 8.35 16.50
C VAL A 18 5.94 8.11 17.93
N TYR A 19 5.44 7.05 18.59
CA TYR A 19 5.90 6.67 19.93
C TYR A 19 7.40 6.39 19.96
N GLY A 20 7.92 5.61 19.00
CA GLY A 20 9.34 5.34 18.86
C GLY A 20 10.17 6.62 18.65
N LEU A 21 9.67 7.55 17.86
CA LEU A 21 10.33 8.84 17.58
C LEU A 21 10.47 9.69 18.86
N PHE A 22 9.40 9.81 19.65
CA PHE A 22 9.42 10.53 20.93
C PHE A 22 10.27 9.81 21.98
N ARG A 23 10.23 8.47 22.02
CA ARG A 23 11.07 7.69 22.93
C ARG A 23 12.55 7.87 22.62
N ASN A 24 12.92 7.83 21.34
CA ASN A 24 14.29 8.08 20.88
C ASN A 24 14.73 9.52 21.18
N LEU A 25 13.86 10.51 21.00
CA LEU A 25 14.16 11.89 21.37
C LEU A 25 14.44 12.02 22.89
N HIS A 26 13.66 11.34 23.73
CA HIS A 26 13.87 11.36 25.18
C HIS A 26 15.18 10.67 25.59
N LEU A 27 15.57 9.60 24.90
CA LEU A 27 16.77 8.82 25.20
C LEU A 27 18.07 9.48 24.69
N PHE A 28 18.03 10.12 23.52
CA PHE A 28 19.21 10.64 22.84
C PHE A 28 19.32 12.18 22.84
N GLY A 29 18.26 12.88 23.26
CA GLY A 29 18.26 14.33 23.40
C GLY A 29 18.53 15.07 22.09
N SER A 30 19.31 16.16 22.17
CA SER A 30 19.56 17.09 21.06
C SER A 30 20.22 16.42 19.84
N SER A 31 21.06 15.40 20.04
CA SER A 31 21.76 14.68 18.98
C SER A 31 20.82 13.92 18.02
N TYR A 32 19.58 13.69 18.43
CA TYR A 32 18.55 13.04 17.62
C TYR A 32 17.60 14.04 16.92
N LEU A 33 17.74 15.36 17.13
CA LEU A 33 16.81 16.36 16.60
C LEU A 33 16.70 16.33 15.06
N PHE A 34 17.81 16.13 14.36
CA PHE A 34 17.80 16.03 12.89
C PHE A 34 16.94 14.85 12.42
N TRP A 35 17.14 13.66 13.01
CA TRP A 35 16.39 12.45 12.72
C TRP A 35 14.93 12.56 13.16
N PHE A 36 14.67 13.26 14.27
CA PHE A 36 13.32 13.55 14.76
C PHE A 36 12.52 14.40 13.77
N VAL A 37 13.09 15.50 13.26
CA VAL A 37 12.42 16.36 12.27
C VAL A 37 12.13 15.59 10.97
N LEU A 38 13.10 14.80 10.50
CA LEU A 38 12.94 13.95 9.33
C LEU A 38 11.85 12.88 9.55
N GLY A 39 11.78 12.31 10.76
CA GLY A 39 10.75 11.35 11.16
C GLY A 39 9.35 11.97 11.19
N ILE A 40 9.18 13.18 11.75
CA ILE A 40 7.89 13.88 11.73
C ILE A 40 7.43 14.17 10.30
N LEU A 41 8.33 14.63 9.43
CA LEU A 41 8.00 14.84 8.01
C LEU A 41 7.53 13.56 7.34
N SER A 42 8.19 12.43 7.60
CA SER A 42 7.75 11.11 7.09
C SER A 42 6.36 10.72 7.59
N VAL A 43 6.07 10.91 8.89
CA VAL A 43 4.76 10.65 9.48
C VAL A 43 3.65 11.47 8.81
N ILE A 44 3.91 12.75 8.52
CA ILE A 44 2.94 13.62 7.83
C ILE A 44 2.63 13.07 6.43
N VAL A 45 3.66 12.68 5.67
CA VAL A 45 3.48 12.10 4.32
C VAL A 45 2.66 10.80 4.39
N ILE A 46 2.93 9.95 5.38
CA ILE A 46 2.16 8.72 5.60
C ILE A 46 0.69 9.04 5.93
N PHE A 47 0.43 10.02 6.80
CA PHE A 47 -0.93 10.46 7.14
C PHE A 47 -1.71 10.93 5.91
N VAL A 48 -1.06 11.74 5.05
CA VAL A 48 -1.64 12.18 3.78
C VAL A 48 -1.92 10.98 2.87
N ALA A 49 -0.99 10.02 2.78
CA ALA A 49 -1.18 8.82 1.96
C ALA A 49 -2.37 7.96 2.44
N ILE A 50 -2.53 7.77 3.75
CA ILE A 50 -3.66 7.04 4.35
C ILE A 50 -4.97 7.77 4.06
N ALA A 51 -5.02 9.10 4.22
CA ALA A 51 -6.21 9.90 3.92
C ALA A 51 -6.60 9.80 2.43
N LEU A 52 -5.61 9.84 1.53
CA LEU A 52 -5.82 9.65 0.09
C LEU A 52 -6.31 8.24 -0.25
N MET A 53 -5.82 7.21 0.45
CA MET A 53 -6.33 5.83 0.30
C MET A 53 -7.80 5.74 0.71
N LEU A 54 -8.18 6.29 1.86
CA LEU A 54 -9.58 6.33 2.31
C LEU A 54 -10.46 7.11 1.33
N TYR A 55 -9.98 8.24 0.81
CA TYR A 55 -10.68 9.01 -0.21
C TYR A 55 -10.83 8.25 -1.53
N ALA A 56 -9.82 7.50 -1.95
CA ALA A 56 -9.86 6.67 -3.15
C ALA A 56 -10.93 5.56 -3.04
N ILE A 57 -11.06 4.95 -1.86
CA ILE A 57 -12.10 3.96 -1.58
C ILE A 57 -13.49 4.61 -1.68
N LYS A 58 -13.67 5.80 -1.11
CA LYS A 58 -14.96 6.51 -1.14
C LYS A 58 -15.36 7.01 -2.54
N THR A 59 -14.39 7.44 -3.33
CA THR A 59 -14.64 8.03 -4.66
C THR A 59 -14.47 7.05 -5.82
N GLU A 60 -14.14 5.78 -5.52
CA GLU A 60 -13.85 4.70 -6.48
C GLU A 60 -12.79 5.04 -7.55
N LYS A 61 -12.00 6.09 -7.32
CA LYS A 61 -10.98 6.57 -8.26
C LYS A 61 -9.62 5.99 -7.92
N ALA A 62 -9.18 5.02 -8.72
CA ALA A 62 -7.90 4.31 -8.55
C ALA A 62 -6.65 5.24 -8.58
N ARG A 63 -6.73 6.43 -9.18
CA ARG A 63 -5.59 7.36 -9.32
C ARG A 63 -5.05 7.86 -7.98
N TRP A 64 -5.90 7.98 -6.97
CA TRP A 64 -5.52 8.47 -5.64
C TRP A 64 -4.79 7.42 -4.79
N LEU A 65 -4.74 6.16 -5.22
CA LEU A 65 -3.99 5.08 -4.55
C LEU A 65 -2.49 5.06 -4.88
N ILE A 66 -2.09 5.73 -5.97
CA ILE A 66 -0.70 5.79 -6.46
C ILE A 66 0.28 6.35 -5.41
N PRO A 67 0.02 7.51 -4.77
CA PRO A 67 0.96 8.06 -3.79
C PRO A 67 1.17 7.12 -2.59
N HIS A 68 0.12 6.40 -2.18
CA HIS A 68 0.20 5.43 -1.10
C HIS A 68 1.02 4.19 -1.47
N LEU A 69 0.78 3.61 -2.66
CA LEU A 69 1.61 2.51 -3.19
C LEU A 69 3.08 2.90 -3.31
N SER A 70 3.36 4.13 -3.78
CA SER A 70 4.73 4.63 -3.90
C SER A 70 5.41 4.78 -2.53
N ALA A 71 4.69 5.26 -1.52
CA ALA A 71 5.21 5.40 -0.17
C ALA A 71 5.54 4.03 0.45
N GLN A 72 4.67 3.02 0.28
CA GLN A 72 4.92 1.66 0.76
C GLN A 72 6.17 1.04 0.11
N VAL A 73 6.32 1.14 -1.22
CA VAL A 73 7.52 0.61 -1.91
C VAL A 73 8.80 1.28 -1.42
N PHE A 74 8.76 2.61 -1.25
CA PHE A 74 9.90 3.36 -0.72
C PHE A 74 10.26 2.92 0.71
N LEU A 75 9.25 2.73 1.57
CA LEU A 75 9.42 2.30 2.96
C LEU A 75 10.04 0.89 3.03
N ILE A 76 9.53 -0.06 2.25
CA ILE A 76 10.08 -1.42 2.16
C ILE A 76 11.56 -1.38 1.75
N LEU A 77 11.87 -0.65 0.67
CA LEU A 77 13.23 -0.54 0.16
C LEU A 77 14.16 0.11 1.19
N PHE A 78 13.69 1.14 1.89
CA PHE A 78 14.42 1.79 2.97
C PHE A 78 14.71 0.82 4.13
N LEU A 79 13.72 0.04 4.59
CA LEU A 79 13.91 -0.95 5.66
C LEU A 79 14.95 -2.01 5.29
N ILE A 80 14.91 -2.49 4.05
CA ILE A 80 15.88 -3.46 3.53
C ILE A 80 17.29 -2.86 3.49
N ILE A 81 17.44 -1.62 3.00
CA ILE A 81 18.73 -0.94 2.98
C ILE A 81 19.27 -0.78 4.39
N VAL A 82 18.47 -0.31 5.34
CA VAL A 82 18.91 -0.14 6.74
C VAL A 82 19.35 -1.49 7.31
N ALA A 83 18.57 -2.56 7.11
CA ALA A 83 18.95 -3.90 7.57
C ALA A 83 20.28 -4.38 6.96
N ILE A 84 20.52 -4.13 5.66
CA ILE A 84 21.79 -4.46 4.99
C ILE A 84 22.93 -3.64 5.56
N VAL A 85 22.76 -2.32 5.72
CA VAL A 85 23.78 -1.43 6.28
C VAL A 85 24.17 -1.88 7.69
N VAL A 86 23.20 -2.18 8.55
CA VAL A 86 23.48 -2.70 9.91
C VAL A 86 24.17 -4.06 9.85
N SER A 87 23.76 -4.95 8.93
CA SER A 87 24.41 -6.26 8.75
C SER A 87 25.87 -6.13 8.34
N ILE A 88 26.18 -5.22 7.41
CA ILE A 88 27.56 -4.93 6.98
C ILE A 88 28.39 -4.37 8.14
N LEU A 89 27.82 -3.46 8.93
CA LEU A 89 28.52 -2.89 10.09
C LEU A 89 28.82 -3.96 11.17
N LEU A 90 27.92 -4.91 11.38
CA LEU A 90 28.17 -6.06 12.25
C LEU A 90 29.28 -6.96 11.70
N LEU A 91 29.31 -7.19 10.38
CA LEU A 91 30.32 -8.03 9.73
C LEU A 91 31.73 -7.46 9.89
N PHE A 92 31.88 -6.13 9.87
CA PHE A 92 33.16 -5.46 10.12
C PHE A 92 33.43 -5.15 11.61
N SER A 93 32.57 -5.63 12.52
CA SER A 93 32.65 -5.32 13.96
C SER A 93 32.72 -3.80 14.24
N ALA A 94 32.13 -2.99 13.36
CA ALA A 94 32.15 -1.53 13.43
C ALA A 94 31.07 -1.02 14.41
N ASN A 95 31.21 -1.37 15.69
CA ASN A 95 30.25 -1.08 16.75
C ASN A 95 29.96 0.42 16.89
N GLN A 96 30.94 1.27 16.60
CA GLN A 96 30.79 2.72 16.61
C GLN A 96 29.92 3.23 15.45
N GLY A 97 29.94 2.55 14.30
CA GLY A 97 29.03 2.84 13.18
C GLY A 97 27.57 2.52 13.50
N ILE A 98 27.32 1.41 14.22
CA ILE A 98 25.98 1.04 14.68
C ILE A 98 25.46 2.07 15.68
N ARG A 99 26.31 2.51 16.62
CA ARG A 99 25.97 3.58 17.58
C ARG A 99 25.64 4.90 16.89
N ASN A 100 26.42 5.29 15.89
CA ASN A 100 26.19 6.51 15.11
C ASN A 100 24.87 6.46 14.32
N LEU A 101 24.53 5.31 13.73
CA LEU A 101 23.25 5.13 13.04
C LEU A 101 22.04 5.26 13.98
N LEU A 102 22.21 4.88 15.24
CA LEU A 102 21.17 4.95 16.26
C LEU A 102 21.13 6.29 16.99
N GLY A 103 22.05 7.22 16.68
CA GLY A 103 22.17 8.50 17.38
C GLY A 103 22.73 8.36 18.80
N VAL A 104 23.32 7.21 19.12
CA VAL A 104 23.86 6.84 20.44
C VAL A 104 25.32 7.32 20.53
N TYR A 105 25.56 8.63 20.51
CA TYR A 105 26.94 9.15 20.51
C TYR A 105 27.63 9.04 21.89
N ASP A 106 26.87 9.21 22.98
CA ASP A 106 27.39 9.34 24.37
C ASP A 106 26.84 8.31 25.37
N TYR A 107 25.96 7.40 24.95
CA TYR A 107 25.43 6.39 25.86
C TYR A 107 26.46 5.26 26.05
N TYR A 108 26.87 5.02 27.29
CA TYR A 108 27.77 3.91 27.65
C TYR A 108 27.06 2.57 27.45
N ILE A 109 27.17 2.05 26.23
CA ILE A 109 26.68 0.72 25.87
C ILE A 109 27.88 -0.20 25.66
N SER A 110 27.83 -1.41 26.21
CA SER A 110 28.90 -2.39 26.01
C SER A 110 28.92 -2.88 24.55
N ASP A 111 30.06 -3.32 24.06
CA ASP A 111 30.21 -3.85 22.70
C ASP A 111 29.33 -5.08 22.46
N GLU A 112 29.20 -5.95 23.47
CA GLU A 112 28.31 -7.12 23.44
C GLU A 112 26.84 -6.71 23.32
N SER A 113 26.39 -5.73 24.11
CA SER A 113 25.02 -5.20 23.96
C SER A 113 24.78 -4.51 22.61
N THR A 114 25.81 -3.89 22.02
CA THR A 114 25.72 -3.25 20.69
C THR A 114 25.52 -4.30 19.60
N PHE A 115 26.20 -5.44 19.71
CA PHE A 115 26.04 -6.57 18.79
C PHE A 115 24.62 -7.15 18.83
N TRP A 116 24.10 -7.45 20.02
CA TRP A 116 22.73 -7.93 20.19
C TRP A 116 21.68 -6.92 19.70
N LEU A 117 21.89 -5.63 19.97
CA LEU A 117 21.01 -4.56 19.49
C LEU A 117 21.01 -4.49 17.95
N GLY A 118 22.18 -4.60 17.31
CA GLY A 118 22.29 -4.68 15.86
C GLY A 118 21.51 -5.85 15.26
N ILE A 119 21.62 -7.05 15.84
CA ILE A 119 20.85 -8.22 15.41
C ILE A 119 19.34 -7.98 15.57
N MET A 120 18.91 -7.43 16.71
CA MET A 120 17.49 -7.13 16.96
C MET A 120 16.93 -6.12 15.97
N ILE A 121 17.69 -5.09 15.62
CA ILE A 121 17.31 -4.12 14.58
C ILE A 121 17.09 -4.84 13.26
N ILE A 122 18.03 -5.69 12.83
CA ILE A 122 17.92 -6.42 11.56
C ILE A 122 16.64 -7.26 11.55
N VAL A 123 16.39 -8.04 12.61
CA VAL A 123 15.20 -8.89 12.71
C VAL A 123 13.91 -8.09 12.67
N ILE A 124 13.81 -7.01 13.46
CA ILE A 124 12.62 -6.15 13.51
C ILE A 124 12.39 -5.49 12.16
N TYR A 125 13.42 -4.93 11.53
CA TYR A 125 13.29 -4.25 10.24
C TYR A 125 12.88 -5.21 9.12
N LEU A 126 13.40 -6.44 9.11
CA LEU A 126 12.98 -7.47 8.18
C LEU A 126 11.53 -7.93 8.43
N MET A 127 11.13 -8.10 9.69
CA MET A 127 9.73 -8.43 10.02
C MET A 127 8.77 -7.32 9.58
N VAL A 128 9.10 -6.06 9.85
CA VAL A 128 8.28 -4.92 9.40
C VAL A 128 8.27 -4.84 7.87
N ALA A 129 9.39 -5.07 7.18
CA ALA A 129 9.42 -5.09 5.72
C ALA A 129 8.52 -6.18 5.13
N ILE A 130 8.49 -7.38 5.71
CA ILE A 130 7.58 -8.46 5.30
C ILE A 130 6.11 -8.06 5.50
N LEU A 131 5.81 -7.40 6.62
CA LEU A 131 4.47 -6.88 6.91
C LEU A 131 4.04 -5.81 5.89
N GLU A 132 4.94 -4.90 5.53
CA GLU A 132 4.69 -3.88 4.50
C GLU A 132 4.49 -4.49 3.11
N VAL A 133 5.25 -5.54 2.76
CA VAL A 133 5.03 -6.29 1.51
C VAL A 133 3.63 -6.92 1.50
N PHE A 134 3.16 -7.45 2.64
CA PHE A 134 1.81 -7.98 2.75
C PHE A 134 0.74 -6.89 2.51
N PHE A 135 0.90 -5.69 3.07
CA PHE A 135 0.00 -4.56 2.79
C PHE A 135 0.06 -4.11 1.34
N LEU A 136 1.25 -4.04 0.76
CA LEU A 136 1.43 -3.70 -0.65
C LEU A 136 0.65 -4.64 -1.56
N ILE A 137 0.64 -5.95 -1.27
CA ILE A 137 -0.15 -6.93 -2.04
C ILE A 137 -1.66 -6.64 -1.94
N ILE A 138 -2.16 -6.30 -0.75
CA ILE A 138 -3.58 -5.98 -0.55
C ILE A 138 -3.96 -4.70 -1.30
N VAL A 139 -3.18 -3.63 -1.13
CA VAL A 139 -3.41 -2.34 -1.80
C VAL A 139 -3.28 -2.50 -3.32
N TRP A 140 -2.33 -3.30 -3.80
CA TRP A 140 -2.19 -3.60 -5.22
C TRP A 140 -3.41 -4.33 -5.80
N ARG A 141 -3.95 -5.31 -5.07
CA ARG A 141 -5.20 -5.98 -5.45
C ARG A 141 -6.37 -4.98 -5.47
N LEU A 142 -6.46 -4.09 -4.49
CA LEU A 142 -7.47 -3.02 -4.45
C LEU A 142 -7.32 -2.06 -5.63
N TYR A 143 -6.11 -1.64 -5.96
CA TYR A 143 -5.80 -0.79 -7.11
C TYR A 143 -6.25 -1.45 -8.42
N LYS A 144 -5.92 -2.73 -8.63
CA LYS A 144 -6.33 -3.48 -9.81
C LYS A 144 -7.85 -3.59 -9.92
N HIS A 145 -8.53 -3.80 -8.80
CA HIS A 145 -9.98 -3.84 -8.74
C HIS A 145 -10.60 -2.51 -9.17
N LEU A 146 -10.21 -1.40 -8.54
CA LEU A 146 -10.72 -0.06 -8.86
C LEU A 146 -10.39 0.38 -10.29
N LYS A 147 -9.20 0.03 -10.80
CA LYS A 147 -8.81 0.31 -12.20
C LYS A 147 -9.67 -0.44 -13.20
N ASN A 148 -10.05 -1.69 -12.91
CA ASN A 148 -10.91 -2.47 -13.78
C ASN A 148 -12.34 -1.90 -13.81
N TYR A 149 -12.88 -1.48 -12.66
CA TYR A 149 -14.17 -0.76 -12.61
C TYR A 149 -14.13 0.57 -13.35
N SER A 150 -13.04 1.34 -13.19
CA SER A 150 -12.85 2.60 -13.93
C SER A 150 -12.79 2.36 -15.45
N ARG A 151 -12.17 1.28 -15.93
CA ARG A 151 -12.18 0.92 -17.36
C ARG A 151 -13.58 0.57 -17.86
N ILE A 152 -14.35 -0.18 -17.08
CA ILE A 152 -15.73 -0.54 -17.43
C ILE A 152 -16.60 0.72 -17.54
N ASN A 153 -16.50 1.63 -16.56
CA ASN A 153 -17.23 2.91 -16.57
C ASN A 153 -16.84 3.80 -17.77
N HIS A 154 -15.56 3.82 -18.14
CA HIS A 154 -15.09 4.59 -19.30
C HIS A 154 -15.64 4.04 -20.62
N PHE A 155 -15.83 2.72 -20.73
CA PHE A 155 -16.50 2.10 -21.88
C PHE A 155 -18.01 2.37 -21.93
N SER A 156 -18.65 2.67 -20.80
CA SER A 156 -20.06 3.12 -20.77
C SER A 156 -20.24 4.61 -21.02
N ASP A 157 -19.25 5.46 -20.70
CA ASP A 157 -19.31 6.92 -20.94
C ASP A 157 -18.85 7.32 -22.36
N ASP A 158 -17.87 6.63 -22.95
CA ASP A 158 -17.52 6.79 -24.39
C ASP A 158 -18.58 6.18 -25.33
N LYS A 159 -19.56 5.50 -24.72
CA LYS A 159 -20.77 5.08 -25.38
C LYS A 159 -21.88 6.08 -25.06
N ASN A 160 -21.73 7.27 -25.66
CA ASN A 160 -22.76 7.75 -26.57
C ASN A 160 -23.05 6.67 -27.64
N ILE A 161 -23.52 5.49 -27.22
CA ILE A 161 -24.50 4.76 -28.00
C ILE A 161 -25.71 5.67 -27.90
N HIS A 162 -25.74 6.67 -28.78
CA HIS A 162 -26.97 6.92 -29.50
C HIS A 162 -27.45 5.51 -29.84
N TRP A 163 -28.49 5.04 -29.16
CA TRP A 163 -29.26 3.93 -29.67
C TRP A 163 -29.80 4.48 -30.98
N GLN A 164 -28.97 4.38 -32.02
CA GLN A 164 -29.41 4.53 -33.37
C GLN A 164 -30.41 3.38 -33.43
N ASN A 165 -31.69 3.73 -33.33
CA ASN A 165 -32.77 2.89 -33.80
C ASN A 165 -32.45 2.67 -35.27
N VAL A 166 -31.55 1.73 -35.55
CA VAL A 166 -31.30 1.22 -36.88
C VAL A 166 -32.58 0.49 -37.19
N ASN A 167 -33.46 1.22 -37.88
CA ASN A 167 -34.75 0.82 -38.41
C ASN A 167 -34.93 -0.69 -38.48
N GLY A 168 -35.77 -1.22 -37.59
CA GLY A 168 -36.42 -2.52 -37.74
C GLY A 168 -35.49 -3.74 -37.70
N PRO A 169 -36.02 -4.91 -37.33
CA PRO A 169 -35.27 -6.16 -37.43
C PRO A 169 -34.86 -6.41 -38.90
N PRO A 170 -33.62 -6.85 -39.16
CA PRO A 170 -33.22 -7.26 -40.50
C PRO A 170 -34.13 -8.40 -40.96
N LYS A 171 -34.80 -8.18 -42.08
CA LYS A 171 -35.63 -9.16 -42.78
C LYS A 171 -34.71 -10.11 -43.55
N ASP A 172 -33.99 -10.92 -42.81
CA ASP A 172 -33.06 -11.93 -43.33
C ASP A 172 -33.39 -13.23 -42.60
N ASN A 173 -33.83 -14.23 -43.36
CA ASN A 173 -34.18 -15.56 -42.86
C ASN A 173 -32.98 -16.53 -42.94
N ALA A 174 -31.74 -16.05 -42.94
CA ALA A 174 -30.55 -16.84 -43.25
C ALA A 174 -29.60 -17.07 -42.07
N HIS A 175 -29.86 -16.50 -40.88
CA HIS A 175 -28.98 -16.69 -39.72
C HIS A 175 -29.72 -17.27 -38.50
N GLY A 176 -29.54 -18.58 -38.31
CA GLY A 176 -29.49 -19.26 -37.01
C GLY A 176 -30.80 -19.47 -36.26
N SER A 177 -31.55 -20.54 -36.60
CA SER A 177 -32.70 -20.97 -35.78
C SER A 177 -32.26 -21.55 -34.42
N PRO A 178 -33.10 -21.45 -33.36
CA PRO A 178 -32.82 -21.99 -32.01
C PRO A 178 -32.54 -23.50 -31.92
N ALA A 179 -32.68 -24.25 -33.03
CA ALA A 179 -32.30 -25.66 -33.11
C ALA A 179 -30.78 -25.88 -33.25
N MET A 180 -29.98 -24.83 -33.47
CA MET A 180 -28.52 -24.90 -33.63
C MET A 180 -27.70 -24.64 -32.35
N GLY A 181 -28.36 -24.43 -31.20
CA GLY A 181 -27.67 -24.30 -29.90
C GLY A 181 -27.01 -22.95 -29.62
N ASP A 182 -27.27 -21.93 -30.45
CA ASP A 182 -26.81 -20.57 -30.17
C ASP A 182 -27.66 -19.93 -29.08
N VAL A 183 -27.05 -19.79 -27.90
CA VAL A 183 -27.63 -19.11 -26.74
C VAL A 183 -27.45 -17.61 -26.90
N TYR A 184 -28.54 -16.90 -27.19
CA TYR A 184 -28.55 -15.44 -27.12
C TYR A 184 -28.58 -14.99 -25.64
N PRO A 185 -27.78 -13.98 -25.22
CA PRO A 185 -27.78 -13.48 -23.85
C PRO A 185 -29.02 -12.62 -23.50
N TYR A 186 -30.09 -12.72 -24.29
CA TYR A 186 -31.33 -11.96 -24.10
C TYR A 186 -32.45 -12.88 -23.63
N GLY A 187 -32.81 -12.74 -22.35
CA GLY A 187 -34.19 -12.92 -21.89
C GLY A 187 -34.59 -14.30 -21.38
N GLN A 188 -34.03 -14.73 -20.25
CA GLN A 188 -34.87 -15.43 -19.27
C GLN A 188 -35.43 -14.40 -18.30
N GLU A 189 -36.72 -14.54 -17.98
CA GLU A 189 -37.53 -13.75 -17.03
C GLU A 189 -38.35 -12.58 -17.61
N ARG A 190 -39.49 -12.93 -18.21
CA ARG A 190 -40.75 -12.22 -17.94
C ARG A 190 -41.90 -13.21 -17.87
N THR A 191 -41.93 -13.97 -16.78
CA THR A 191 -43.13 -14.71 -16.38
C THR A 191 -43.98 -13.76 -15.53
N GLN A 192 -44.84 -12.97 -16.18
CA GLN A 192 -45.99 -12.36 -15.51
C GLN A 192 -47.12 -13.40 -15.54
N ILE A 193 -47.39 -14.02 -14.39
CA ILE A 193 -48.63 -14.78 -14.17
C ILE A 193 -49.58 -13.85 -13.41
N LEU A 194 -50.80 -13.77 -13.94
CA LEU A 194 -52.00 -13.19 -13.34
C LEU A 194 -52.24 -13.67 -11.90
#